data_AF-A0A2T1EJ26-F1
#
_entry.id   AF-A0A2T1EJ26-F1
#
_cell.length_a   1.000
_cell.length_b   1.000
_cell.length_c   1.000
_cell.angle_alpha   90.00
_cell.angle_beta   90.00
_cell.angle_gamma   90.00
#
_symmetry.space_group_name_H-M   'P 1'
#
loop_
_entity.id
_entity.type
_entity.pdbx_description
1 polymer ?
#
loop_
_entity_poly.entity_id
_entity_poly.type
_entity_poly.pdbx_seq_one_letter_code
_entity_poly.pdbx_strand_id
1 'polypeptide(L)' 'MQLADQERVVNALDTLTTAPTALDIKSLKGRSELRLRVGKYRILFVEDIENKIYIVTTIGSRGDVYK' A
#
# COMPACT_ATOMS: atom_id res chain seq x y z
N MET A 1 -7.77 2.16 13.77
CA MET A 1 -6.42 1.56 13.66
C MET A 1 -5.73 1.72 15.00
N GLN A 2 -5.04 0.70 15.54
CA GLN A 2 -4.26 0.84 16.79
C GLN A 2 -2.85 1.36 16.49
N LEU A 3 -2.11 1.86 17.48
CA LEU A 3 -0.74 2.39 17.29
C LEU A 3 0.21 1.37 16.64
N ALA A 4 0.21 0.12 17.12
CA ALA A 4 1.02 -0.95 16.51
C ALA A 4 0.63 -1.27 15.05
N ASP A 5 -0.62 -0.99 14.65
CA ASP A 5 -1.02 -1.12 13.25
C ASP A 5 -0.46 0.06 12.41
N GLN A 6 -0.40 1.27 12.97
CA GLN A 6 0.18 2.45 12.31
C GLN A 6 1.68 2.27 12.09
N GLU A 7 2.41 1.78 13.09
CA GLU A 7 3.85 1.49 12.98
C GLU A 7 4.14 0.50 11.86
N ARG A 8 3.33 -0.57 11.72
CA ARG A 8 3.46 -1.52 10.61
C ARG A 8 3.22 -0.87 9.25
N VAL A 9 2.26 0.05 9.17
CA VAL A 9 1.99 0.80 7.93
C VAL A 9 3.18 1.68 7.56
N VAL A 10 3.72 2.43 8.51
CA VAL A 10 4.90 3.29 8.28
C VAL A 10 6.10 2.44 7.83
N ASN A 11 6.42 1.37 8.56
CA ASN A 11 7.54 0.49 8.20
C ASN A 11 7.36 -0.14 6.81
N ALA A 12 6.13 -0.48 6.42
CA ALA A 12 5.83 -1.01 5.09
C ALA A 12 6.01 0.05 3.99
N LEU A 13 5.67 1.32 4.27
CA LEU A 13 5.90 2.43 3.34
C LEU A 13 7.40 2.75 3.21
N ASP A 14 8.16 2.73 4.30
CA ASP A 14 9.62 2.89 4.24
C ASP A 14 10.26 1.75 3.43
N THR A 15 9.80 0.52 3.64
CA THR A 15 10.25 -0.64 2.85
C THR A 15 9.85 -0.52 1.39
N LEU A 16 8.69 0.07 1.06
CA LEU A 16 8.25 0.30 -0.31
C LEU A 16 9.24 1.21 -1.06
N THR A 17 9.84 2.19 -0.37
CA THR A 17 10.82 3.10 -0.98
C THR A 17 12.21 2.48 -1.19
N THR A 18 12.54 1.40 -0.46
CA THR A 18 13.91 0.85 -0.41
C THR A 18 14.03 -0.57 -0.98
N ALA A 19 13.02 -1.42 -0.76
CA ALA A 19 12.98 -2.83 -1.15
C ALA A 19 11.55 -3.28 -1.51
N PRO A 20 10.91 -2.68 -2.54
CA PRO A 20 9.51 -2.96 -2.88
C PRO A 20 9.24 -4.44 -3.22
N THR A 21 10.23 -5.17 -3.74
CA THR A 21 10.13 -6.60 -4.07
C THR A 21 9.99 -7.51 -2.84
N ALA A 22 10.28 -7.01 -1.64
CA ALA A 22 10.10 -7.74 -0.38
C ALA A 22 8.66 -7.67 0.15
N LEU A 23 7.76 -6.93 -0.50
CA LEU A 23 6.40 -6.68 -0.04
C LEU A 23 5.33 -7.49 -0.81
N ASP A 24 4.18 -7.77 -0.16
CA ASP A 24 3.00 -8.35 -0.82
C ASP A 24 2.23 -7.26 -1.59
N ILE A 25 2.76 -6.91 -2.77
CA ILE A 25 2.17 -5.97 -3.72
C ILE A 25 1.52 -6.76 -4.86
N LYS A 26 0.27 -6.41 -5.18
CA LYS A 26 -0.45 -6.97 -6.35
C LYS A 26 -1.25 -5.90 -7.07
N SER A 27 -1.27 -5.93 -8.40
CA SER A 27 -2.18 -5.12 -9.20
C SER A 27 -3.64 -5.48 -8.93
N LEU A 28 -4.51 -4.47 -8.91
CA LEU A 28 -5.95 -4.68 -8.86
C LEU A 28 -6.50 -4.99 -10.25
N LYS A 29 -7.51 -5.86 -10.33
CA LYS A 29 -8.17 -6.18 -11.60
C LYS A 29 -9.03 -5.00 -12.05
N GLY A 30 -8.75 -4.46 -13.23
CA GLY A 30 -9.55 -3.38 -13.83
C GLY A 30 -9.31 -1.99 -13.21
N ARG A 31 -8.23 -1.81 -12.45
CA ARG A 31 -7.80 -0.51 -11.91
C ARG A 31 -6.29 -0.35 -12.13
N SER A 32 -5.82 0.89 -12.24
CA SER A 32 -4.39 1.21 -12.33
C SER A 32 -3.66 1.07 -10.99
N GLU A 33 -4.39 1.01 -9.89
CA GLU A 33 -3.84 0.92 -8.55
C GLU A 33 -3.19 -0.45 -8.26
N LEU A 34 -2.09 -0.38 -7.52
CA LEU A 34 -1.44 -1.49 -6.84
C LEU A 34 -1.95 -1.58 -5.40
N ARG A 35 -1.94 -2.79 -4.86
CA ARG A 35 -2.36 -3.07 -3.48
C ARG A 35 -1.21 -3.69 -2.70
N LEU A 36 -0.73 -2.96 -1.70
CA LEU A 36 0.16 -3.45 -0.66
C LEU A 36 -0.65 -3.99 0.53
N ARG A 37 -0.34 -5.21 0.97
CA ARG A 37 -0.96 -5.84 2.14
C ARG A 37 -0.12 -5.62 3.40
N VAL A 38 -0.74 -5.04 4.43
CA VAL A 38 -0.12 -4.84 5.75
C VAL A 38 -1.03 -5.44 6.81
N GLY A 39 -0.82 -6.72 7.13
CA GLY A 39 -1.68 -7.48 8.04
C GLY A 39 -3.17 -7.43 7.63
N LYS A 40 -4.00 -6.80 8.46
CA LYS A 40 -5.45 -6.62 8.21
C LYS A 40 -5.80 -5.38 7.37
N TYR A 41 -4.82 -4.54 7.02
CA TYR A 41 -5.01 -3.34 6.21
C TYR A 41 -4.50 -3.53 4.77
N ARG A 42 -4.98 -2.67 3.88
CA ARG A 42 -4.55 -2.55 2.50
C ARG A 42 -4.21 -1.09 2.25
N ILE A 43 -3.12 -0.89 1.53
CA ILE A 43 -2.68 0.39 1.03
C ILE A 43 -2.84 0.30 -0.48
N LEU A 44 -3.69 1.16 -1.05
CA LEU A 44 -3.78 1.35 -2.48
C LEU A 44 -2.89 2.51 -2.89
N PHE A 45 -2.15 2.33 -3.96
CA PHE A 45 -1.27 3.34 -4.48
C PHE A 45 -1.09 3.20 -5.99
N VAL A 46 -0.63 4.27 -6.61
CA VAL A 46 -0.16 4.28 -8.00
C VAL A 46 1.32 4.65 -7.99
N GLU A 47 2.08 4.07 -8.91
CA GLU A 47 3.46 4.44 -9.17
C GLU A 47 3.51 5.46 -10.30
N ASP A 48 4.07 6.63 -10.00
CA ASP A 48 4.55 7.57 -11.01
C ASP A 48 6.03 7.29 -11.25
N ILE A 49 6.30 6.49 -12.28
CA ILE A 49 7.64 6.02 -12.63
C ILE A 49 8.52 7.19 -13.10
N GLU A 50 7.94 8.18 -13.79
CA GLU A 50 8.66 9.32 -14.35
C GLU A 50 9.19 10.22 -13.22
N ASN A 51 8.31 10.53 -12.25
CA ASN A 51 8.66 11.37 -11.12
C ASN A 51 9.28 10.59 -9.94
N LYS A 52 9.32 9.26 -10.02
CA LYS A 52 9.79 8.33 -8.96
C LYS A 52 9.03 8.51 -7.64
N ILE A 53 7.71 8.64 -7.73
CA ILE A 53 6.82 8.88 -6.58
C ILE A 53 5.80 7.75 -6.48
N TYR A 54 5.54 7.31 -5.25
CA TYR A 54 4.39 6.49 -4.92
C TYR A 54 3.25 7.39 -4.40
N ILE A 55 2.08 7.34 -5.03
CA ILE A 55 0.91 8.11 -4.63
C ILE A 55 -0.06 7.18 -3.92
N VAL A 56 -0.13 7.29 -2.59
CA VAL A 56 -1.08 6.51 -1.78
C VAL A 56 -2.48 7.13 -1.90
N THR A 57 -3.43 6.38 -2.42
CA THR A 57 -4.82 6.82 -2.62
C THR A 57 -5.73 6.41 -1.49
N THR A 58 -5.45 5.27 -0.84
CA THR A 58 -6.30 4.74 0.24
C THR A 58 -5.49 3.89 1.22
N ILE A 59 -5.74 4.06 2.52
CA ILE A 59 -5.31 3.13 3.56
C ILE A 59 -6.54 2.72 4.35
N GLY A 60 -6.84 1.42 4.40
CA GLY A 60 -8.04 0.95 5.09
C GLY A 60 -8.08 -0.55 5.37
N SER A 61 -9.12 -0.98 6.07
CA SER A 61 -9.36 -2.40 6.35
C SER A 61 -9.72 -3.16 5.06
N ARG A 62 -9.68 -4.50 5.07
CA ARG A 62 -10.07 -5.30 3.89
C ARG A 62 -11.44 -4.92 3.33
N GLY A 63 -12.42 -4.72 4.20
CA GLY A 63 -13.80 -4.49 3.80
C GLY A 63 -14.03 -3.08 3.29
N ASP A 64 -13.22 -2.11 3.70
CA ASP A 64 -13.48 -0.70 3.42
C ASP A 64 -12.79 -0.20 2.16
N VAL A 65 -11.64 -0.79 1.80
CA VAL A 65 -10.83 -0.36 0.66
C VAL A 65 -11.47 -0.70 -0.71
N TYR A 66 -12.49 -1.56 -0.73
CA TYR A 66 -13.19 -1.94 -1.97
C TYR A 66 -14.64 -1.45 -2.04
N LYS A 67 -15.07 -0.61 -1.10
CA LYS A 67 -16.40 0.01 -1.13
C LYS A 67 -16.40 1.30 -1.93
#